data_AF-A0A2H1WI14-F1
#
_entry.id   AF-A0A2H1WI14-F1
#
_cell.length_a   1.000
_cell.length_b   1.000
_cell.length_c   1.000
_cell.angle_alpha   90.00
_cell.angle_beta   90.00
_cell.angle_gamma   90.00
#
_symmetry.space_group_name_H-M   'P 1'
#
loop_
_entity.id
_entity.type
_entity.pdbx_description
1 polymer ?
#
loop_
_entity_poly.entity_id
_entity_poly.type
_entity_poly.pdbx_seq_one_letter_code
_entity_poly.pdbx_strand_id
1 'polypeptide(L)' 'MGIFTSCCKPSASEVLTPDSETRRRQQVEAAERRAAQEAARGVKDPSKVMRIQQRNEEMEKREQELNKQGGANLRWTSG' A
#
# COMPACT_ATOMS: atom_id res chain seq x y z
N MET A 1 28.80 -19.58 34.21
CA MET A 1 27.44 -19.92 33.75
C MET A 1 26.46 -18.93 34.34
N GLY A 2 26.09 -17.84 33.65
CA GLY A 2 25.26 -16.79 34.24
C GLY A 2 24.82 -15.65 33.32
N ILE A 3 24.82 -15.86 32.00
CA ILE A 3 24.53 -14.78 31.02
C ILE A 3 23.06 -14.80 30.55
N PHE A 4 22.31 -15.89 30.79
CA PHE A 4 20.94 -16.05 30.26
C PHE A 4 19.81 -15.60 31.19
N THR A 5 20.08 -15.17 32.42
CA THR A 5 19.03 -14.81 33.40
C THR A 5 18.75 -13.31 33.49
N SER A 6 19.56 -12.46 32.85
CA SER A 6 19.39 -11.00 32.92
C SER A 6 18.13 -10.50 32.17
N CYS A 7 17.73 -11.20 31.11
CA CYS A 7 16.59 -10.82 30.27
C CYS A 7 15.22 -11.29 30.82
N CYS A 8 15.19 -12.09 31.91
CA CYS A 8 13.96 -12.57 32.53
C CYS A 8 13.56 -11.75 33.77
N LYS A 9 13.89 -10.46 33.80
CA LYS A 9 13.29 -9.55 34.79
C LYS A 9 11.86 -9.25 34.34
N PRO A 10 10.82 -9.67 35.08
CA PRO A 10 9.49 -9.16 34.83
C PRO A 10 9.54 -7.69 35.19
N SER A 11 9.70 -6.82 34.20
CA SER A 11 9.35 -5.41 34.35
C SER A 11 7.83 -5.37 34.44
N ALA A 12 7.31 -5.77 35.60
CA ALA A 12 5.97 -5.44 36.04
C ALA A 12 5.96 -3.95 36.39
N SER A 13 6.25 -3.09 35.41
CA SER A 13 5.60 -1.78 35.36
C SER A 13 4.12 -2.11 35.24
N GLU A 14 3.34 -1.80 36.29
CA GLU A 14 1.88 -1.92 36.31
C GLU A 14 1.32 -1.67 34.92
N VAL A 15 0.92 -2.77 34.27
CA VAL A 15 0.52 -2.72 32.87
C VAL A 15 -0.86 -2.10 32.88
N LEU A 16 -0.90 -0.77 32.82
CA LEU A 16 -1.99 0.00 32.25
C LEU A 16 -2.08 -0.42 30.78
N THR A 17 -2.52 -1.65 30.51
CA THR A 17 -2.79 -2.08 29.15
C THR A 17 -3.80 -1.09 28.62
N PRO A 18 -3.47 -0.34 27.55
CA PRO A 18 -4.45 0.54 26.94
C PRO A 18 -5.66 -0.33 26.55
N ASP A 19 -6.86 0.24 26.69
CA ASP A 19 -8.11 -0.49 26.52
C ASP A 19 -8.13 -1.33 25.23
N SER A 20 -8.86 -2.45 25.23
CA SER A 20 -8.89 -3.39 24.12
C SER A 20 -9.19 -2.73 22.76
N GLU A 21 -10.02 -1.69 22.74
CA GLU A 21 -10.36 -0.93 21.54
C GLU A 21 -9.16 -0.12 21.04
N THR A 22 -8.44 0.55 21.95
CA THR A 22 -7.27 1.38 21.61
C THR A 22 -6.13 0.53 21.06
N ARG A 23 -5.91 -0.68 21.59
CA ARG A 23 -4.93 -1.62 21.06
C ARG A 23 -5.29 -2.08 19.64
N ARG A 24 -6.58 -2.34 19.38
CA ARG A 24 -7.05 -2.69 18.03
C ARG A 24 -6.82 -1.54 17.05
N ARG A 25 -7.14 -0.30 17.45
CA ARG A 25 -6.88 0.90 16.63
C ARG A 25 -5.39 1.06 16.30
N GLN A 26 -4.52 0.93 17.30
CA GLN A 26 -3.07 1.02 17.12
C GLN A 26 -2.53 -0.08 16.20
N GLN A 27 -3.06 -1.30 16.28
CA GLN A 27 -2.66 -2.39 15.40
C GLN A 27 -3.04 -2.13 13.95
N VAL A 28 -4.25 -1.60 13.72
CA VAL A 28 -4.71 -1.20 12.37
C VAL A 28 -3.84 -0.07 11.83
N GLU A 29 -3.64 0.99 12.61
CA GLU A 29 -2.78 2.12 12.21
C GLU A 29 -1.33 1.66 11.92
N ALA A 30 -0.79 0.76 12.75
CA ALA A 30 0.53 0.20 12.53
C ALA A 30 0.61 -0.71 11.29
N ALA A 31 -0.49 -1.37 10.91
CA ALA A 31 -0.57 -2.15 9.68
C ALA A 31 -0.64 -1.23 8.45
N GLU A 32 -1.46 -0.18 8.50
CA GLU A 32 -1.57 0.83 7.44
C GLU A 32 -0.25 1.55 7.21
N ARG A 33 0.44 1.96 8.29
CA ARG A 33 1.76 2.58 8.21
C ARG A 33 2.80 1.66 7.57
N ARG A 34 2.80 0.37 7.91
CA ARG A 34 3.70 -0.60 7.29
C ARG A 34 3.42 -0.76 5.80
N ALA A 35 2.15 -0.92 5.42
CA ALA A 35 1.76 -1.00 4.02
C ALA A 35 2.15 0.25 3.22
N ALA A 36 1.97 1.45 3.79
CA ALA A 36 2.36 2.70 3.14
C ALA A 36 3.89 2.81 2.97
N GLN A 37 4.66 2.40 3.98
CA GLN A 37 6.13 2.39 3.91
C GLN A 37 6.63 1.37 2.88
N GLU A 38 6.00 0.19 2.79
CA GLU A 38 6.31 -0.82 1.78
C GLU A 38 5.98 -0.33 0.37
N ALA A 39 4.82 0.30 0.18
CA ALA A 39 4.43 0.88 -1.11
C ALA A 39 5.36 2.03 -1.55
N ALA A 40 5.88 2.82 -0.60
CA ALA A 40 6.84 3.88 -0.87
C ALA A 40 8.29 3.37 -1.04
N ARG A 41 8.58 2.13 -0.61
CA ARG A 41 9.93 1.58 -0.62
C ARG A 41 10.40 1.38 -2.06
N GLY A 42 11.56 1.96 -2.38
CA GLY A 42 12.15 1.85 -3.73
C GLY A 42 11.53 2.78 -4.77
N VAL A 43 10.53 3.61 -4.40
CA VAL A 43 9.94 4.61 -5.29
C VAL A 43 10.65 5.94 -5.09
N LYS A 44 11.42 6.38 -6.10
CA LYS A 44 12.16 7.66 -6.06
C LYS A 44 11.24 8.89 -6.01
N ASP A 45 10.08 8.81 -6.66
CA ASP A 45 9.09 9.90 -6.71
C ASP A 45 7.67 9.33 -6.70
N PRO A 46 6.99 9.27 -5.55
CA PRO A 46 5.66 8.67 -5.44
C PRO A 46 4.59 9.44 -6.23
N SER A 47 4.76 10.76 -6.38
CA SER A 47 3.80 11.59 -7.12
C SER A 47 3.78 11.28 -8.62
N LYS A 48 4.95 10.94 -9.20
CA LYS A 48 5.05 10.51 -10.59
C LYS A 48 4.40 9.16 -10.81
N VAL A 49 4.59 8.21 -9.89
CA VAL A 49 3.95 6.90 -9.98
C VAL A 49 2.43 7.04 -9.96
N MET A 50 1.88 7.85 -9.05
CA MET A 50 0.43 8.08 -9.01
C MET A 50 -0.10 8.71 -10.30
N ARG A 51 0.61 9.68 -10.90
CA ARG A 51 0.21 10.28 -12.19
C ARG A 51 0.23 9.28 -13.34
N ILE A 52 1.24 8.40 -13.38
CA ILE A 52 1.33 7.35 -14.40
C ILE A 52 0.19 6.34 -14.22
N GLN A 53 -0.05 5.92 -12.98
CA GLN A 53 -1.16 5.02 -12.63
C GLN A 53 -2.50 5.61 -13.08
N GLN A 54 -2.78 6.87 -12.73
CA GLN A 54 -4.01 7.55 -13.11
C GLN A 54 -4.16 7.67 -14.63
N ARG A 55 -3.08 8.03 -15.35
CA ARG A 55 -3.10 8.10 -16.82
C ARG A 55 -3.38 6.73 -17.43
N ASN A 56 -2.79 5.67 -16.90
CA ASN A 56 -3.01 4.31 -17.40
C ASN A 56 -4.46 3.88 -17.18
N GLU A 57 -5.05 4.18 -16.02
CA GLU A 57 -6.46 3.89 -15.74
C GLU A 57 -7.42 4.67 -16.65
N GLU A 58 -7.11 5.93 -16.95
CA GLU A 58 -7.88 6.75 -17.90
C GLU A 58 -7.79 6.20 -19.32
N MET A 59 -6.59 5.79 -19.75
CA MET A 59 -6.38 5.16 -21.06
C MET A 59 -7.13 3.83 -21.16
N GLU A 60 -7.03 2.98 -20.14
CA GLU A 60 -7.71 1.69 -20.10
C GLU A 60 -9.23 1.87 -20.17
N LYS A 61 -9.79 2.82 -19.41
CA LYS A 61 -11.23 3.14 -19.50
C LYS A 61 -11.61 3.56 -20.92
N ARG A 62 -10.81 4.42 -21.55
CA ARG A 62 -11.07 4.89 -22.92
C ARG A 62 -10.97 3.75 -23.94
N GLU A 63 -10.01 2.86 -23.79
CA GLU A 63 -9.88 1.65 -24.63
C GLU A 63 -11.06 0.70 -24.43
N GLN A 64 -11.49 0.48 -23.18
CA GLN A 64 -12.67 -0.33 -22.87
C GLN A 64 -13.94 0.28 -23.48
N GLU A 65 -14.10 1.60 -23.44
CA GLU A 65 -15.22 2.30 -24.08
C GLU A 65 -15.19 2.18 -25.60
N LEU A 66 -14.01 2.36 -26.23
CA LEU A 66 -13.82 2.19 -27.67
C LEU A 66 -14.09 0.74 -28.10
N ASN A 67 -13.67 -0.24 -27.29
CA ASN A 67 -13.93 -1.65 -27.54
C ASN A 67 -15.43 -1.97 -27.44
N LYS A 68 -16.13 -1.44 -26.43
CA LYS A 68 -17.59 -1.55 -26.31
C LYS A 68 -18.35 -0.90 -27.47
N GLN A 69 -17.82 0.16 -28.06
CA GLN A 69 -18.40 0.86 -29.21
C GLN A 69 -18.11 0.18 -30.57
N GLY A 70 -17.51 -1.02 -30.58
CA GLY A 70 -17.28 -1.79 -31.81
C GLY A 70 -15.85 -1.74 -32.35
N GLY A 71 -14.90 -1.20 -31.60
CA GLY A 71 -13.48 -1.20 -31.93
C GLY A 71 -13.10 -0.15 -32.99
N ALA A 72 -11.86 0.36 -32.89
CA ALA A 72 -11.32 1.28 -33.89
C ALA A 72 -11.06 0.54 -35.21
N ASN A 73 -11.96 0.67 -36.18
CA ASN A 73 -11.84 0.09 -37.53
C ASN A 73 -10.82 0.86 -38.37
N LEU A 74 -9.54 0.84 -37.95
CA LEU A 74 -8.44 1.50 -38.64
C LEU A 74 -7.90 0.57 -39.74
N ARG A 75 -8.37 0.75 -40.99
CA ARG A 75 -7.64 0.24 -42.17
C ARG A 75 -6.39 1.08 -42.33
N TRP A 76 -5.22 0.47 -42.18
CA TRP A 76 -3.98 1.07 -42.65
C TRP A 76 -4.06 1.16 -44.18
N THR A 77 -4.10 2.39 -44.71
CA THR A 77 -3.99 2.60 -46.16
C THR A 77 -2.51 2.75 -46.49
N SER A 78 -1.90 1.68 -47.00
CA SER A 78 -0.65 1.78 -47.76
C SER A 78 -0.98 2.32 -49.16
N GLY A 79 -0.62 3.57 -49.42
CA GLY A 79 -0.56 4.15 -50.76
C GLY A 79 0.89 4.39 -51.13
#